data_AF-A0A963S4E8-F1
#
_entry.id   AF-A0A963S4E8-F1
#
_cell.length_a   1.000
_cell.length_b   1.000
_cell.length_c   1.000
_cell.angle_alpha   90.00
_cell.angle_beta   90.00
_cell.angle_gamma   90.00
#
_symmetry.space_group_name_H-M   'P 1'
#
loop_
_entity.id
_entity.type
_entity.pdbx_description
1 polymer ?
#
loop_
_entity_poly.entity_id
_entity_poly.type
_entity_poly.pdbx_seq_one_letter_code
_entity_poly.pdbx_strand_id
1 'polypeptide(L)'
;MSAQLSLTVNGESRRIATGASIADLVTSLELNPLKVAVERNGEIVPRSTLAQAMLGDGDVLEIVHFVGGGSGGDEDTWTVAGRTFRSRLIVGTGKYKDFAQNAAAVEASGAEIVTVAVRRVNVSDPKAPMLTDFIDPKKITYLPNTAGCFTAEDAIRTLRLAREAGGW
;
A
#
# COMPACT_ATOMS: atom_id res chain seq x y z
N MET A 1 -26.95 41.45 0.56
CA MET A 1 -26.36 40.18 1.06
C MET A 1 -26.11 39.31 -0.15
N SER A 2 -24.89 38.81 -0.33
CA SER A 2 -24.61 37.86 -1.42
C SER A 2 -25.38 36.56 -1.16
N ALA A 3 -26.09 36.03 -2.16
CA ALA A 3 -26.76 34.75 -2.03
C ALA A 3 -25.72 33.65 -1.77
N GLN A 4 -26.04 32.73 -0.86
CA GLN A 4 -25.19 31.61 -0.47
C GLN A 4 -25.92 30.29 -0.68
N LEU A 5 -25.17 29.27 -1.06
CA LEU A 5 -25.61 27.88 -1.13
C LEU A 5 -25.22 27.18 0.18
N SER A 6 -26.08 26.27 0.65
CA SER A 6 -25.78 25.35 1.75
C SER A 6 -25.31 24.02 1.18
N LEU A 7 -24.18 23.51 1.65
CA LEU A 7 -23.55 22.28 1.17
C LEU A 7 -23.22 21.37 2.35
N THR A 8 -23.05 20.08 2.08
CA THR A 8 -22.38 19.14 3.00
C THR A 8 -21.08 18.69 2.34
N VAL A 9 -19.94 18.86 3.00
CA VAL A 9 -18.62 18.50 2.46
C VAL A 9 -17.90 17.61 3.46
N ASN A 10 -17.61 16.36 3.09
CA ASN A 10 -17.02 15.33 3.97
C ASN A 10 -17.78 15.19 5.30
N GLY A 11 -19.12 15.23 5.23
CA GLY A 11 -20.00 15.20 6.40
C GLY A 11 -20.15 16.52 7.16
N GLU A 12 -19.43 17.59 6.82
CA GLU A 12 -19.52 18.90 7.49
C GLU A 12 -20.37 19.90 6.70
N SER A 13 -21.29 20.59 7.37
CA SER A 13 -22.09 21.67 6.76
C SER A 13 -21.22 22.88 6.41
N ARG A 14 -21.30 23.34 5.16
CA ARG A 14 -20.58 24.52 4.66
C ARG A 14 -21.49 25.45 3.87
N ARG A 15 -21.07 26.72 3.73
CA ARG A 15 -21.72 27.71 2.88
C ARG A 15 -20.74 28.31 1.90
N ILE A 16 -21.19 28.53 0.67
CA ILE A 16 -20.39 29.17 -0.39
C ILE A 16 -21.25 30.15 -1.18
N ALA A 17 -20.62 31.12 -1.85
CA ALA A 17 -21.34 32.04 -2.72
C ALA A 17 -22.05 31.32 -3.87
N THR A 18 -23.27 31.76 -4.21
CA THR A 18 -23.97 31.29 -5.40
C THR A 18 -23.12 31.56 -6.66
N GLY A 19 -23.06 30.58 -7.56
CA GLY A 19 -22.24 30.65 -8.79
C GLY A 19 -20.81 30.13 -8.64
N ALA A 20 -20.42 29.63 -7.46
CA ALA A 20 -19.14 28.96 -7.28
C ALA A 20 -19.12 27.58 -7.96
N SER A 21 -17.99 27.24 -8.56
CA SER A 21 -17.68 25.90 -9.06
C SER A 21 -17.13 24.99 -7.95
N ILE A 22 -17.05 23.68 -8.22
CA ILE A 22 -16.37 22.74 -7.32
C ILE A 22 -14.89 23.12 -7.14
N ALA A 23 -14.21 23.62 -8.18
CA ALA A 23 -12.83 24.08 -8.05
C ALA A 23 -12.69 25.28 -7.11
N ASP A 24 -13.66 26.19 -7.11
CA ASP A 24 -13.69 27.34 -6.19
C ASP A 24 -13.87 26.88 -4.75
N LEU A 25 -14.78 25.91 -4.52
CA LEU A 25 -14.94 25.28 -3.21
C LEU A 25 -13.65 24.63 -2.74
N VAL A 26 -13.03 23.76 -3.55
CA VAL A 26 -11.76 23.10 -3.20
C VAL A 26 -10.67 24.13 -2.87
N THR A 27 -10.57 25.20 -3.65
CA THR A 27 -9.59 26.27 -3.40
C THR A 27 -9.87 27.01 -2.09
N SER A 28 -11.15 27.25 -1.74
CA SER A 28 -11.53 27.86 -0.47
C SER A 28 -11.29 26.98 0.76
N LEU A 29 -11.09 25.67 0.56
CA LEU A 29 -10.63 24.72 1.57
C LEU A 29 -9.10 24.67 1.68
N GLU A 30 -8.39 25.58 1.00
CA GLU A 30 -6.92 25.61 0.91
C GLU A 30 -6.31 24.35 0.26
N LEU A 31 -7.12 23.63 -0.54
CA LEU A 31 -6.70 22.46 -1.30
C LEU A 31 -6.45 22.82 -2.76
N ASN A 32 -5.60 22.04 -3.43
CA ASN A 32 -5.37 22.19 -4.87
C ASN A 32 -6.36 21.31 -5.65
N PRO A 33 -7.23 21.88 -6.52
CA PRO A 33 -8.16 21.11 -7.37
C PRO A 33 -7.50 20.02 -8.22
N LEU A 34 -6.22 20.18 -8.57
CA LEU A 34 -5.46 19.19 -9.32
C LEU A 34 -4.96 18.02 -8.45
N LYS A 35 -5.03 18.10 -7.12
CA LYS A 35 -4.54 17.08 -6.19
C LYS A 35 -5.65 16.35 -5.42
N VAL A 36 -6.91 16.63 -5.73
CA VAL A 36 -8.07 16.00 -5.09
C VAL A 36 -8.90 15.22 -6.10
N ALA A 37 -9.65 14.24 -5.59
CA ALA A 37 -10.81 13.67 -6.28
C ALA A 37 -12.06 14.17 -5.56
N VAL A 38 -13.12 14.46 -6.34
CA VAL A 38 -14.39 14.96 -5.81
C VAL A 38 -15.52 14.09 -6.32
N GLU A 39 -16.34 13.62 -5.40
CA GLU A 39 -17.67 13.08 -5.67
C GLU A 39 -18.72 14.13 -5.31
N ARG A 40 -19.78 14.24 -6.12
CA ARG A 40 -20.95 15.07 -5.85
C ARG A 40 -22.20 14.21 -5.94
N ASN A 41 -22.98 14.15 -4.87
CA ASN A 41 -24.25 13.43 -4.79
C ASN A 41 -24.17 11.95 -5.24
N GLY A 42 -23.06 11.26 -4.94
CA GLY A 42 -22.85 9.87 -5.36
C GLY A 42 -22.12 9.69 -6.70
N GLU A 43 -21.85 10.77 -7.45
CA GLU A 43 -21.20 10.71 -8.76
C GLU A 43 -19.81 11.36 -8.74
N ILE A 44 -18.80 10.62 -9.20
CA ILE A 44 -17.43 11.14 -9.32
C ILE A 44 -17.40 12.21 -10.42
N VAL A 45 -16.99 13.42 -10.06
CA VAL A 45 -16.80 14.51 -11.00
C VAL A 45 -15.39 14.43 -11.58
N PRO A 46 -15.21 14.32 -12.91
CA PRO A 46 -13.89 14.29 -13.52
C PRO A 46 -13.06 15.51 -13.11
N ARG A 47 -11.82 15.26 -12.68
CA ARG A 47 -10.92 16.34 -12.21
C ARG A 47 -10.74 17.47 -13.22
N SER A 48 -10.78 17.17 -14.52
CA SER A 48 -10.67 18.15 -15.60
C SER A 48 -11.88 19.08 -15.73
N THR A 49 -13.02 18.74 -15.10
CA THR A 49 -14.28 19.49 -15.22
C THR A 49 -14.64 20.27 -13.95
N LEU A 50 -13.82 20.22 -12.90
CA LEU A 50 -14.15 20.84 -11.59
C LEU A 50 -14.35 22.35 -11.67
N ALA A 51 -13.68 23.05 -12.59
CA ALA A 51 -13.82 24.49 -12.78
C ALA A 51 -15.13 24.88 -13.48
N GLN A 52 -15.74 23.94 -14.21
CA GLN A 52 -17.00 24.14 -14.94
C GLN A 52 -18.20 23.59 -14.17
N ALA A 53 -17.99 22.64 -13.26
CA ALA A 53 -19.04 22.03 -12.45
C ALA A 53 -19.54 23.01 -11.38
N MET A 54 -20.66 23.69 -11.66
CA MET A 54 -21.27 24.65 -10.73
C MET A 54 -21.97 23.94 -9.57
N LEU A 55 -21.79 24.47 -8.37
CA LEU A 55 -22.45 23.99 -7.15
C LEU A 55 -23.93 24.38 -7.15
N GLY A 56 -24.75 23.47 -6.61
CA GLY A 56 -26.17 23.66 -6.33
C GLY A 56 -26.43 23.72 -4.83
N ASP A 57 -27.55 24.33 -4.45
CA ASP A 57 -27.99 24.33 -3.05
C ASP A 57 -28.35 22.90 -2.62
N GLY A 58 -27.85 22.48 -1.46
CA GLY A 58 -28.06 21.14 -0.91
C GLY A 58 -27.12 20.05 -1.43
N ASP A 59 -26.12 20.38 -2.26
CA ASP A 59 -25.16 19.36 -2.71
C ASP A 59 -24.41 18.73 -1.55
N VAL A 60 -24.17 17.42 -1.68
CA VAL A 60 -23.29 16.63 -0.82
C VAL A 60 -22.03 16.28 -1.60
N LEU A 61 -20.88 16.59 -1.04
CA LEU A 61 -19.58 16.39 -1.67
C LEU A 61 -18.66 15.56 -0.78
N GLU A 62 -17.96 14.61 -1.40
CA GLU A 62 -16.82 13.92 -0.79
C GLU A 62 -15.54 14.31 -1.54
N ILE A 63 -14.59 14.88 -0.82
CA ILE A 63 -13.32 15.39 -1.33
C ILE A 63 -12.20 14.63 -0.64
N VAL A 64 -11.44 13.87 -1.43
CA VAL A 64 -10.33 13.05 -0.94
C VAL A 64 -9.04 13.40 -1.65
N HIS A 65 -7.91 13.20 -0.95
CA HIS A 65 -6.57 13.30 -1.54
C HIS A 65 -5.68 12.21 -0.96
N PHE A 66 -4.55 11.96 -1.63
CA PHE A 66 -3.54 11.06 -1.08
C PHE A 66 -2.91 11.70 0.17
N VAL A 67 -2.96 10.96 1.27
CA VAL A 67 -2.23 11.27 2.51
C VAL A 67 -0.98 10.39 2.59
N GLY A 68 0.14 10.99 2.98
CA GLY A 68 1.34 10.24 3.36
C GLY A 68 1.30 9.93 4.85
N GLY A 69 1.49 8.66 5.24
CA GLY A 69 1.65 8.28 6.64
C GLY A 69 3.08 8.50 7.15
N GLY A 70 3.23 8.67 8.46
CA GLY A 70 4.53 8.70 9.14
C GLY A 70 4.38 8.98 10.64
N SER A 71 5.05 8.19 11.49
CA SER A 71 5.20 8.49 12.92
C SER A 71 6.49 9.27 13.11
N GLY A 72 6.42 10.50 13.63
CA GLY A 72 7.59 11.37 13.88
C GLY A 72 8.45 10.91 15.06
N GLY A 73 8.84 9.63 15.09
CA GLY A 73 9.83 9.12 16.02
C GLY A 73 11.25 9.51 15.60
N ASP A 74 12.14 9.65 16.58
CA ASP A 74 13.53 10.13 16.40
C ASP A 74 14.39 9.19 15.53
N GLU A 75 13.97 7.94 15.34
CA GLU A 75 14.54 7.01 14.33
C GLU A 75 13.43 6.49 13.40
N ASP A 76 13.64 6.58 12.07
CA ASP A 76 12.73 5.98 11.07
C ASP A 76 12.85 4.46 11.07
N THR A 77 12.17 3.85 12.04
CA THR A 77 12.09 2.40 12.25
C THR A 77 10.64 1.96 12.39
N TRP A 78 10.43 0.65 12.33
CA TRP A 78 9.16 0.02 12.65
C TRP A 78 9.37 -1.35 13.27
N THR A 79 8.45 -1.77 14.14
CA THR A 79 8.54 -3.05 14.86
C THR A 79 7.34 -3.92 14.53
N VAL A 80 7.59 -5.20 14.24
CA VAL A 80 6.57 -6.23 14.06
C VAL A 80 7.00 -7.50 14.76
N ALA A 81 6.09 -8.11 15.54
CA ALA A 81 6.34 -9.34 16.29
C ALA A 81 7.64 -9.30 17.13
N GLY A 82 7.94 -8.16 17.76
CA GLY A 82 9.13 -7.98 18.61
C GLY A 82 10.45 -7.77 17.86
N ARG A 83 10.42 -7.66 16.52
CA ARG A 83 11.60 -7.39 15.69
C ARG A 83 11.50 -6.00 15.07
N THR A 84 12.59 -5.24 15.17
CA THR A 84 12.67 -3.87 14.64
C THR A 84 13.42 -3.85 13.33
N PHE A 85 12.88 -3.10 12.37
CA PHE A 85 13.39 -2.92 11.01
C PHE A 85 13.48 -1.43 10.70
N ARG A 86 14.35 -1.05 9.77
CA ARG A 86 14.44 0.30 9.20
C ARG A 86 13.72 0.36 7.86
N SER A 87 13.98 -0.62 7.00
CA SER A 87 13.37 -0.72 5.67
C SER A 87 11.90 -1.07 5.76
N ARG A 88 11.05 -0.25 5.14
CA ARG A 88 9.60 -0.49 4.98
C ARG A 88 9.28 -1.21 3.66
N LEU A 89 10.31 -1.57 2.89
CA LEU A 89 10.18 -2.31 1.65
C LEU A 89 10.36 -3.82 1.92
N ILE A 90 9.32 -4.60 1.62
CA ILE A 90 9.35 -6.05 1.65
C ILE A 90 9.43 -6.54 0.19
N VAL A 91 10.39 -7.42 -0.11
CA VAL A 91 10.64 -7.90 -1.48
C VAL A 91 10.23 -9.36 -1.63
N GLY A 92 9.63 -9.74 -2.77
CA GLY A 92 9.40 -11.14 -3.11
C GLY A 92 10.61 -11.78 -3.76
N THR A 93 10.77 -13.10 -3.61
CA THR A 93 11.93 -13.86 -4.16
C THR A 93 11.61 -14.64 -5.45
N GLY A 94 10.38 -14.57 -5.93
CA GLY A 94 9.97 -15.23 -7.17
C GLY A 94 10.23 -14.39 -8.42
N LYS A 95 10.20 -15.03 -9.59
CA LYS A 95 10.19 -14.41 -10.93
C LYS A 95 11.47 -13.67 -11.36
N TYR A 96 12.56 -13.74 -10.59
CA TYR A 96 13.88 -13.36 -11.09
C TYR A 96 14.39 -14.39 -12.11
N LYS A 97 15.32 -13.94 -12.96
CA LYS A 97 16.00 -14.80 -13.94
C LYS A 97 16.73 -15.95 -13.27
N ASP A 98 17.40 -15.67 -12.15
CA ASP A 98 18.19 -16.60 -11.37
C ASP A 98 18.36 -16.08 -9.92
N PHE A 99 18.95 -16.90 -9.04
CA PHE A 99 19.16 -16.54 -7.64
C PHE A 99 20.22 -15.45 -7.44
N ALA A 100 21.20 -15.33 -8.34
CA ALA A 100 22.20 -14.27 -8.26
C ALA A 100 21.57 -12.89 -8.50
N GLN A 101 20.69 -12.79 -9.50
CA GLN A 101 19.91 -11.57 -9.75
C GLN A 101 19.00 -11.24 -8.56
N ASN A 102 18.38 -12.25 -7.94
CA ASN A 102 17.54 -12.07 -6.76
C ASN A 102 18.35 -11.49 -5.58
N ALA A 103 19.50 -12.08 -5.26
CA ALA A 103 20.37 -11.59 -4.20
C ALA A 103 20.84 -10.15 -4.45
N ALA A 104 21.25 -9.83 -5.68
CA ALA A 104 21.63 -8.47 -6.07
C ALA A 104 20.47 -7.47 -5.95
N ALA A 105 19.25 -7.89 -6.28
CA ALA A 105 18.06 -7.05 -6.13
C ALA A 105 17.73 -6.78 -4.65
N VAL A 106 17.85 -7.80 -3.78
CA VAL A 106 17.64 -7.65 -2.34
C VAL A 106 18.66 -6.69 -1.74
N GLU A 107 19.94 -6.86 -2.06
CA GLU A 107 21.00 -5.95 -1.64
C GLU A 107 20.75 -4.50 -2.09
N ALA A 108 20.49 -4.29 -3.38
CA ALA A 108 20.24 -2.96 -3.94
C ALA A 108 18.99 -2.28 -3.35
N SER A 109 17.97 -3.07 -2.99
CA SER A 109 16.73 -2.56 -2.40
C SER A 109 16.85 -2.14 -0.94
N GLY A 110 17.87 -2.63 -0.23
CA GLY A 110 17.98 -2.48 1.23
C GLY A 110 16.84 -3.15 2.01
N ALA A 111 16.13 -4.10 1.42
CA ALA A 111 15.06 -4.83 2.08
C ALA A 111 15.64 -5.75 3.17
N GLU A 112 15.05 -5.68 4.37
CA GLU A 112 15.43 -6.54 5.50
C GLU A 112 14.53 -7.78 5.61
N ILE A 113 13.42 -7.78 4.88
CA ILE A 113 12.43 -8.86 4.83
C ILE A 113 12.21 -9.28 3.39
N VAL A 114 12.35 -10.58 3.13
CA VAL A 114 12.02 -11.20 1.85
C VAL A 114 10.92 -12.23 2.01
N THR A 115 9.94 -12.22 1.12
CA THR A 115 8.91 -13.26 1.11
C THR A 115 9.37 -14.49 0.35
N VAL A 116 9.10 -15.67 0.91
CA VAL A 116 9.52 -16.94 0.32
C VAL A 116 8.32 -17.88 0.20
N ALA A 117 8.19 -18.53 -0.96
CA ALA A 117 7.20 -19.58 -1.14
C ALA A 117 7.81 -20.92 -0.69
N VAL A 118 7.07 -21.69 0.11
CA VAL A 118 7.48 -23.04 0.51
C VAL A 118 7.17 -23.99 -0.64
N ARG A 119 8.20 -24.63 -1.20
CA ARG A 119 8.06 -25.60 -2.28
C ARG A 119 8.65 -26.94 -1.89
N ARG A 120 8.18 -27.99 -2.55
CA ARG A 120 8.79 -29.33 -2.44
C ARG A 120 10.20 -29.28 -3.01
N VAL A 121 11.17 -29.81 -2.27
CA VAL A 121 12.53 -30.03 -2.78
C VAL A 121 12.45 -31.01 -3.95
N ASN A 122 13.18 -30.73 -5.03
CA ASN A 122 13.36 -31.70 -6.09
C ASN A 122 14.33 -32.80 -5.62
N VAL A 123 13.79 -33.87 -5.05
CA VAL A 123 14.58 -35.00 -4.56
C VAL A 123 15.34 -35.77 -5.65
N SER A 124 15.04 -35.54 -6.93
CA SER A 124 15.77 -36.14 -8.05
C SER A 124 17.05 -35.39 -8.44
N ASP A 125 17.20 -34.14 -7.98
CA ASP A 125 18.41 -33.34 -8.18
C ASP A 125 18.86 -32.68 -6.87
N PRO A 126 19.60 -33.41 -6.01
CA PRO A 126 20.06 -32.91 -4.73
C PRO A 126 21.07 -31.75 -4.82
N LYS A 127 21.62 -31.48 -6.01
CA LYS A 127 22.60 -30.41 -6.25
C LYS A 127 21.96 -29.15 -6.81
N ALA A 128 20.66 -29.16 -7.04
CA ALA A 128 19.94 -27.99 -7.50
C ALA A 128 20.15 -26.83 -6.49
N PRO A 129 20.46 -25.61 -6.98
CA PRO A 129 20.71 -24.47 -6.12
C PRO A 129 19.47 -24.14 -5.29
N MET A 130 19.69 -23.75 -4.04
CA MET A 130 18.65 -23.30 -3.13
C MET A 130 18.73 -21.80 -2.91
N LEU A 131 17.60 -21.15 -2.62
CA LEU A 131 17.56 -19.72 -2.34
C LEU A 131 18.50 -19.33 -1.18
N THR A 132 18.59 -20.19 -0.17
CA THR A 132 19.45 -20.00 1.02
C THR A 132 20.93 -19.97 0.70
N ASP A 133 21.36 -20.46 -0.46
CA ASP A 133 22.75 -20.39 -0.90
C ASP A 133 23.13 -18.98 -1.38
N PHE A 134 22.13 -18.14 -1.70
CA PHE A 134 22.30 -16.80 -2.28
C PHE A 134 21.81 -15.69 -1.34
N ILE A 135 20.78 -15.96 -0.54
CA ILE A 135 20.25 -15.04 0.46
C ILE A 135 20.39 -15.71 1.82
N ASP A 136 21.26 -15.16 2.67
CA ASP A 136 21.55 -15.74 3.98
C ASP A 136 20.41 -15.43 4.96
N PRO A 137 19.69 -16.44 5.49
CA PRO A 137 18.59 -16.24 6.44
C PRO A 137 19.06 -15.69 7.80
N LYS A 138 20.38 -15.63 8.07
CA LYS A 138 20.94 -14.94 9.24
C LYS A 138 21.05 -13.43 9.04
N LYS A 139 21.09 -12.96 7.79
CA LYS A 139 21.18 -11.53 7.44
C LYS A 139 19.83 -10.95 7.06
N ILE A 140 19.00 -11.75 6.41
CA ILE A 140 17.70 -11.33 5.87
C ILE A 140 16.58 -12.12 6.53
N THR A 141 15.50 -11.43 6.89
CA THR A 141 14.32 -12.07 7.46
C THR A 141 13.49 -12.76 6.41
N TYR A 142 13.29 -14.06 6.56
CA TYR A 142 12.42 -14.82 5.68
C TYR A 142 10.99 -14.75 6.18
N LEU A 143 10.09 -14.29 5.32
CA LEU A 143 8.65 -14.25 5.56
C LEU A 143 7.96 -15.30 4.68
N PRO A 144 7.74 -16.53 5.19
CA PRO A 144 7.09 -17.57 4.41
C PRO A 144 5.64 -17.18 4.08
N ASN A 145 5.20 -17.51 2.87
CA ASN A 145 3.83 -17.28 2.42
C ASN A 145 3.17 -18.58 1.93
N THR A 146 1.85 -18.51 1.71
CA THR A 146 1.00 -19.64 1.30
C THR A 146 0.68 -19.63 -0.20
N ALA A 147 1.57 -19.09 -1.03
CA ALA A 147 1.38 -19.09 -2.48
C ALA A 147 1.21 -20.52 -3.01
N GLY A 148 0.15 -20.75 -3.79
CA GLY A 148 -0.21 -22.07 -4.32
C GLY A 148 -1.08 -22.92 -3.38
N CYS A 149 -1.50 -22.40 -2.22
CA CYS A 149 -2.54 -23.02 -1.40
C CYS A 149 -3.93 -22.58 -1.88
N PHE A 150 -4.87 -23.52 -1.99
CA PHE A 150 -6.25 -23.25 -2.41
C PHE A 150 -7.27 -23.48 -1.30
N THR A 151 -6.84 -24.09 -0.19
CA THR A 151 -7.65 -24.34 1.01
C THR A 151 -6.96 -23.83 2.26
N ALA A 152 -7.72 -23.65 3.34
CA ALA A 152 -7.17 -23.26 4.64
C ALA A 152 -6.25 -24.37 5.20
N GLU A 153 -6.63 -25.63 5.00
CA GLU A 153 -5.87 -26.80 5.40
C GLU A 153 -4.49 -26.82 4.73
N ASP A 154 -4.42 -26.54 3.42
CA ASP A 154 -3.17 -26.45 2.68
C ASP A 154 -2.29 -25.31 3.21
N ALA A 155 -2.88 -24.14 3.47
CA ALA A 155 -2.19 -22.97 3.99
C ALA A 155 -1.57 -23.26 5.37
N ILE A 156 -2.36 -23.83 6.29
CA ILE A 156 -1.92 -24.19 7.64
C ILE A 156 -0.81 -25.24 7.57
N ARG A 157 -0.98 -26.30 6.75
CA ARG A 157 0.03 -27.33 6.56
C ARG A 157 1.34 -26.74 6.03
N THR A 158 1.25 -25.85 5.04
CA THR A 158 2.41 -25.19 4.43
C THR A 158 3.19 -24.36 5.44
N LEU A 159 2.49 -23.56 6.26
CA LEU A 159 3.14 -22.73 7.28
C LEU A 159 3.71 -23.54 8.45
N ARG A 160 3.08 -24.66 8.83
CA ARG A 160 3.67 -25.60 9.80
C ARG A 160 5.00 -26.15 9.28
N LEU A 161 5.07 -26.57 8.02
CA LEU A 161 6.32 -27.03 7.40
C LEU A 161 7.36 -25.92 7.30
N ALA A 162 6.93 -24.69 6.95
CA ALA A 162 7.82 -23.53 6.90
C ALA A 162 8.50 -23.27 8.25
N ARG A 163 7.72 -23.35 9.34
CA ARG A 163 8.21 -23.17 10.70
C ARG A 163 9.28 -24.19 11.06
N GLU A 164 9.02 -25.48 10.82
CA GLU A 164 10.00 -26.54 11.11
C GLU A 164 11.27 -26.42 10.24
N ALA A 165 11.14 -26.01 8.98
CA ALA A 165 12.29 -25.81 8.09
C ALA A 165 13.12 -24.56 8.47
N GLY A 166 12.45 -23.57 9.04
CA GLY A 166 13.01 -22.26 9.37
C GLY A 166 13.71 -22.15 10.72
N GLY A 167 13.31 -23.00 11.67
CA GLY A 167 13.86 -22.99 13.03
C GLY A 167 13.45 -21.76 13.85
N TRP A 168 12.28 -21.18 13.57
CA TRP A 168 11.68 -20.05 14.30
C TRP A 168 10.38 -20.42 15.02
#